data_AF-K0RZ37-F1
#
_entry.id   AF-K0RZ37-F1
#
_cell.length_a   1.000
_cell.length_b   1.000
_cell.length_c   1.000
_cell.angle_alpha   90.00
_cell.angle_beta   90.00
_cell.angle_gamma   90.00
#
_symmetry.space_group_name_H-M   'P 1'
#
loop_
_entity.id
_entity.type
_entity.pdbx_description
1 polymer ?
#
loop_
_entity_poly.entity_id
_entity_poly.type
_entity_poly.pdbx_seq_one_letter_code
_entity_poly.pdbx_strand_id
1 'polypeptide(L)'
;MSCVPVADDGGEACANCGKQGSDTVKLKSCTACRLVKYCSVDCQRAHRKLHKKTCKQRAAELKDEQLYSQGHERPEGWQKKDPEAITLLGLKYHLGDKYGHGRLGLQKDMQRAVELWTEAAELGSIKALHNLGNAYETGKGAQKDTAKAVEFYAKAAMQGHVVARHNLGCYEGKKGNYDHAVRHFLISAKMGLKESVEKIKTMFIDGEATKDQYAEALKGYQDAVEETKSHDRDEAETRKQIIHRKA
;
A
#
# COMPACT_ATOMS: atom_id res chain seq x y z
N MET A 1 -18.24 -25.09 -38.23
CA MET A 1 -18.09 -25.84 -36.97
C MET A 1 -16.96 -25.16 -36.21
N SER A 2 -17.16 -24.07 -35.48
CA SER A 2 -17.84 -23.87 -34.19
C SER A 2 -17.41 -24.86 -33.10
N CYS A 3 -17.14 -24.28 -31.91
CA CYS A 3 -16.85 -24.83 -30.58
C CYS A 3 -15.35 -24.85 -30.18
N VAL A 4 -14.87 -24.32 -29.05
CA VAL A 4 -15.40 -23.66 -27.82
C VAL A 4 -14.21 -22.88 -27.19
N PRO A 5 -14.39 -21.80 -26.40
CA PRO A 5 -13.28 -21.12 -25.73
C PRO A 5 -12.75 -22.01 -24.59
N VAL A 6 -11.44 -22.26 -24.56
CA VAL A 6 -10.80 -22.94 -23.43
C VAL A 6 -10.81 -21.99 -22.24
N ALA A 7 -11.44 -22.44 -21.15
CA ALA A 7 -11.50 -21.75 -19.88
C ALA A 7 -10.09 -21.56 -19.30
N ASP A 8 -9.90 -20.41 -18.66
CA ASP A 8 -8.82 -20.08 -17.76
C ASP A 8 -8.62 -21.17 -16.70
N ASP A 9 -7.43 -21.78 -16.65
CA ASP A 9 -7.10 -22.85 -15.70
C ASP A 9 -5.71 -22.71 -15.09
N GLY A 10 -5.36 -21.47 -14.69
CA GLY A 10 -4.08 -21.14 -14.06
C GLY A 10 -3.83 -21.76 -12.67
N GLY A 11 -4.58 -22.79 -12.23
CA GLY A 11 -4.67 -23.20 -10.83
C GLY A 11 -4.57 -24.68 -10.50
N GLU A 12 -4.27 -25.56 -11.46
CA GLU A 12 -4.40 -27.01 -11.28
C GLU A 12 -3.10 -27.80 -11.19
N ALA A 13 -1.93 -27.15 -11.22
CA ALA A 13 -0.64 -27.86 -11.12
C ALA A 13 0.22 -27.39 -9.93
N CYS A 14 1.03 -28.30 -9.42
CA CYS A 14 2.06 -28.02 -8.42
C CYS A 14 3.14 -27.12 -9.03
N ALA A 15 3.34 -25.92 -8.47
CA ALA A 15 4.28 -24.94 -9.00
C ALA A 15 5.77 -25.34 -8.91
N ASN A 16 6.10 -26.44 -8.20
CA ASN A 16 7.48 -26.93 -8.11
C ASN A 16 7.74 -28.14 -9.02
N CYS A 17 6.82 -29.10 -9.09
CA CYS A 17 7.04 -30.37 -9.80
C CYS A 17 6.08 -30.61 -10.96
N GLY A 18 5.18 -29.66 -11.26
CA GLY A 18 4.23 -29.73 -12.37
C GLY A 18 3.08 -30.73 -12.19
N LYS A 19 3.05 -31.53 -11.11
CA LYS A 19 1.98 -32.51 -10.86
C LYS A 19 0.61 -31.85 -10.84
N GLN A 20 -0.30 -32.36 -11.65
CA GLN A 20 -1.69 -31.90 -11.67
C GLN A 20 -2.45 -32.35 -10.43
N GLY A 21 -3.41 -31.52 -10.01
CA GLY A 21 -4.40 -31.83 -9.02
C GLY A 21 -5.32 -32.93 -9.55
N SER A 22 -5.70 -33.86 -8.67
CA SER A 22 -6.68 -34.89 -8.96
C SER A 22 -7.33 -35.33 -7.66
N ASP A 23 -8.31 -36.22 -7.73
CA ASP A 23 -8.92 -36.83 -6.53
C ASP A 23 -7.87 -37.47 -5.60
N THR A 24 -6.75 -37.92 -6.16
CA THR A 24 -5.63 -38.53 -5.43
C THR A 24 -4.54 -37.52 -5.04
N VAL A 25 -4.41 -36.39 -5.74
CA VAL A 25 -3.37 -35.38 -5.51
C VAL A 25 -4.01 -34.05 -5.13
N LYS A 26 -4.11 -33.81 -3.81
CA LYS A 26 -4.64 -32.55 -3.28
C LYS A 26 -3.57 -31.46 -3.30
N LEU A 27 -3.77 -30.43 -4.11
CA LEU A 27 -2.92 -29.24 -4.13
C LEU A 27 -3.32 -28.26 -3.01
N LYS A 28 -2.32 -27.75 -2.28
CA LYS A 28 -2.52 -26.75 -1.23
C LYS A 28 -1.80 -25.45 -1.57
N SER A 29 -2.45 -24.33 -1.35
CA SER A 29 -1.84 -23.01 -1.56
C SER A 29 -0.63 -22.80 -0.64
N CYS A 30 0.33 -22.01 -1.13
CA CYS A 30 1.47 -21.60 -0.32
C CYS A 30 0.99 -20.88 0.94
N THR A 31 1.33 -21.35 2.14
CA THR A 31 0.85 -20.71 3.37
C THR A 31 1.52 -19.36 3.66
N ALA A 32 2.57 -18.99 2.90
CA ALA A 32 3.19 -17.67 2.98
C ALA A 32 2.55 -16.67 2.01
N CYS A 33 2.63 -16.92 0.70
CA CYS A 33 2.17 -15.97 -0.31
C CYS A 33 0.74 -16.18 -0.81
N ARG A 34 0.17 -17.39 -0.61
CA ARG A 34 -1.13 -17.83 -1.15
C ARG A 34 -1.29 -17.75 -2.69
N LEU A 35 -0.24 -17.42 -3.44
CA LEU A 35 -0.29 -17.22 -4.91
C LEU A 35 -0.18 -18.51 -5.73
N VAL A 36 0.44 -19.56 -5.19
CA VAL A 36 0.80 -20.78 -5.94
C VAL A 36 0.49 -22.01 -5.10
N LYS A 37 0.14 -23.13 -5.76
CA LYS A 37 -0.23 -24.37 -5.08
C LYS A 37 0.86 -25.45 -5.17
N TYR A 38 0.86 -26.36 -4.19
CA TYR A 38 1.84 -27.44 -4.06
C TYR A 38 1.19 -28.75 -3.64
N CYS A 39 1.68 -29.86 -4.19
CA CYS A 39 1.21 -31.21 -3.87
C CYS A 39 1.82 -31.77 -2.57
N SER A 40 2.90 -31.17 -2.05
CA SER A 40 3.57 -31.62 -0.83
C SER A 40 4.28 -30.49 -0.09
N VAL A 41 4.59 -30.74 1.19
CA VAL A 41 5.36 -29.82 2.03
C VAL A 41 6.75 -29.59 1.45
N ASP A 42 7.37 -30.59 0.84
CA ASP A 42 8.70 -30.46 0.23
C ASP A 42 8.70 -29.55 -1.00
N CYS A 43 7.70 -29.71 -1.87
CA CYS A 43 7.51 -28.82 -3.01
C CYS A 43 7.29 -27.37 -2.56
N GLN A 44 6.49 -27.18 -1.51
CA GLN A 44 6.28 -25.88 -0.92
C GLN A 44 7.55 -25.29 -0.28
N ARG A 45 8.36 -26.12 0.38
CA ARG A 45 9.63 -25.70 1.01
C ARG A 45 10.66 -25.29 -0.03
N ALA A 46 10.76 -26.02 -1.14
CA ALA A 46 11.62 -25.69 -2.27
C ALA A 46 11.28 -24.30 -2.84
N HIS A 47 10.00 -24.04 -3.09
CA HIS A 47 9.54 -22.71 -3.51
C HIS A 47 9.90 -21.62 -2.50
N ARG A 48 9.68 -21.82 -1.20
CA ARG A 48 10.01 -20.81 -0.19
C ARG A 48 11.49 -20.51 -0.09
N LYS A 49 12.36 -21.48 -0.40
CA LYS A 49 13.81 -21.24 -0.48
C LYS A 49 14.14 -20.34 -1.66
N LEU A 50 13.58 -20.63 -2.84
CA LEU A 50 13.83 -19.87 -4.06
C LEU A 50 13.22 -18.46 -4.02
N HIS A 51 12.00 -18.33 -3.50
CA HIS A 51 11.22 -17.07 -3.49
C HIS A 51 11.11 -16.46 -2.10
N LYS A 52 12.13 -16.62 -1.24
CA LYS A 52 12.09 -16.18 0.15
C LYS A 52 11.70 -14.71 0.31
N LYS A 53 12.31 -13.81 -0.46
CA LYS A 53 12.06 -12.35 -0.39
C LYS A 53 10.62 -12.03 -0.79
N THR A 54 10.20 -12.49 -1.97
CA THR A 54 8.86 -12.24 -2.53
C THR A 54 7.75 -12.86 -1.69
N CYS A 55 7.95 -14.08 -1.17
CA CYS A 55 6.98 -14.71 -0.26
C CYS A 55 6.86 -13.96 1.07
N LYS A 56 7.97 -13.46 1.62
CA LYS A 56 7.95 -12.66 2.85
C LYS A 56 7.23 -11.34 2.63
N GLN A 57 7.47 -10.68 1.51
CA GLN A 57 6.78 -9.46 1.13
C GLN A 57 5.28 -9.70 0.97
N ARG A 58 4.87 -10.72 0.20
CA ARG A 58 3.45 -11.04 0.02
C ARG A 58 2.76 -11.44 1.33
N ALA A 59 3.45 -12.15 2.21
CA ALA A 59 2.91 -12.45 3.55
C ALA A 59 2.67 -11.19 4.38
N ALA A 60 3.55 -10.19 4.26
CA ALA A 60 3.37 -8.89 4.92
C ALA A 60 2.19 -8.11 4.31
N GLU A 61 2.06 -8.11 2.98
CA GLU A 61 0.91 -7.51 2.27
C GLU A 61 -0.41 -8.17 2.66
N LEU A 62 -0.47 -9.50 2.75
CA LEU A 62 -1.69 -10.22 3.18
C LEU A 62 -2.08 -9.86 4.62
N LYS A 63 -1.09 -9.70 5.50
CA LYS A 63 -1.34 -9.27 6.88
C LYS A 63 -1.85 -7.84 6.93
N ASP A 64 -1.27 -6.97 6.12
CA ASP A 64 -1.68 -5.58 5.96
C ASP A 64 -3.10 -5.47 5.37
N GLU A 65 -3.40 -6.20 4.28
CA GLU A 65 -4.75 -6.36 3.72
C GLU A 65 -5.75 -6.80 4.79
N GLN A 66 -5.38 -7.78 5.63
CA GLN A 66 -6.24 -8.28 6.71
C GLN A 66 -6.51 -7.21 7.79
N LEU A 67 -5.47 -6.48 8.23
CA LEU A 67 -5.60 -5.40 9.22
C LEU A 67 -6.64 -4.37 8.75
N TYR A 68 -6.56 -3.97 7.47
CA TYR A 68 -7.47 -3.01 6.87
C TYR A 68 -8.87 -3.57 6.58
N SER A 69 -9.00 -4.88 6.35
CA SER A 69 -10.32 -5.52 6.20
C SER A 69 -11.11 -5.57 7.51
N GLN A 70 -10.42 -5.61 8.65
CA GLN A 70 -11.01 -5.80 9.98
C GLN A 70 -11.22 -4.48 10.76
N GLY A 71 -10.92 -3.33 10.14
CA GLY A 71 -11.07 -2.02 10.79
C GLY A 71 -10.14 -1.79 11.97
N HIS A 72 -9.04 -2.54 12.06
CA HIS A 72 -8.07 -2.34 13.14
C HIS A 72 -7.21 -1.12 12.85
N GLU A 73 -7.13 -0.21 13.82
CA GLU A 73 -6.12 0.86 13.84
C GLU A 73 -4.72 0.25 13.67
N ARG A 74 -3.88 0.91 12.87
CA ARG A 74 -2.48 0.50 12.79
C ARG A 74 -1.90 0.67 14.19
N PRO A 75 -1.22 -0.33 14.79
CA PRO A 75 -0.36 -0.08 15.92
C PRO A 75 0.66 0.94 15.45
N GLU A 76 0.50 2.16 15.96
CA GLU A 76 1.30 3.31 15.65
C GLU A 76 2.76 2.87 15.49
N GLY A 77 3.25 2.88 14.24
CA GLY A 77 4.62 2.50 13.88
C GLY A 77 5.67 3.45 14.43
N TRP A 78 5.28 4.26 15.40
CA TRP A 78 6.12 4.95 16.35
C TRP A 78 6.79 3.88 17.23
N GLN A 79 7.82 3.24 16.66
CA GLN A 79 8.99 2.99 17.50
C GLN A 79 9.24 4.31 18.23
N LYS A 80 9.27 4.30 19.57
CA LYS A 80 9.64 5.46 20.39
C LYS A 80 11.00 5.94 19.92
N LYS A 81 11.00 6.80 18.89
CA LYS A 81 12.19 7.40 18.33
C LYS A 81 12.59 8.49 19.29
N ASP A 82 13.89 8.61 19.44
CA ASP A 82 14.51 9.71 20.15
C ASP A 82 13.83 11.05 19.74
N PRO A 83 13.40 11.89 20.68
CA PRO A 83 12.90 13.24 20.40
C PRO A 83 13.77 14.03 19.40
N GLU A 84 15.09 13.79 19.43
CA GLU A 84 16.05 14.40 18.50
C GLU A 84 15.89 13.86 17.08
N ALA A 85 15.67 12.55 16.92
CA ALA A 85 15.38 11.92 15.64
C ALA A 85 14.05 12.38 15.03
N ILE A 86 13.03 12.64 15.86
CA ILE A 86 11.73 13.19 15.41
C ILE A 86 11.90 14.61 14.89
N THR A 87 12.64 15.44 15.64
CA THR A 87 12.92 16.84 15.24
C THR A 87 13.74 16.87 13.95
N LEU A 88 14.78 16.04 13.87
CA LEU A 88 15.65 15.93 12.71
C LEU A 88 14.89 15.42 11.47
N LEU A 89 13.98 14.47 11.65
CA LEU A 89 13.09 13.97 10.60
C LEU A 89 12.23 15.11 10.03
N GLY A 90 11.58 15.88 10.90
CA GLY A 90 10.73 17.00 10.50
C GLY A 90 11.53 18.03 9.70
N LEU A 91 12.68 18.44 10.23
CA LEU A 91 13.57 19.40 9.59
C LEU A 91 14.02 18.94 8.19
N LYS A 92 14.54 17.71 8.08
CA LYS A 92 15.04 17.17 6.81
C LYS A 92 13.94 17.06 5.76
N TYR A 93 12.78 16.54 6.13
CA TYR A 93 11.63 16.48 5.24
C TYR A 93 11.20 17.88 4.76
N HIS A 94 11.05 18.83 5.68
CA HIS A 94 10.63 20.19 5.35
C HIS A 94 11.64 20.87 4.44
N LEU A 95 12.93 20.77 4.72
CA LEU A 95 13.97 21.36 3.90
C LEU A 95 14.00 20.74 2.50
N GLY A 96 13.86 19.41 2.39
CA GLY A 96 13.75 18.72 1.10
C GLY A 96 12.55 19.20 0.28
N ASP A 97 11.39 19.40 0.91
CA ASP A 97 10.20 19.96 0.24
C ASP A 97 10.43 21.39 -0.28
N LYS A 98 11.15 22.23 0.48
CA LYS A 98 11.46 23.59 0.05
C LYS A 98 12.42 23.62 -1.13
N TYR A 99 13.45 22.78 -1.14
CA TYR A 99 14.35 22.64 -2.29
C TYR A 99 13.62 22.07 -3.51
N GLY A 100 12.77 21.06 -3.35
CA GLY A 100 12.04 20.45 -4.47
C GLY A 100 11.07 21.42 -5.17
N HIS A 101 10.51 22.37 -4.42
CA HIS A 101 9.56 23.37 -4.94
C HIS A 101 10.17 24.75 -5.20
N GLY A 102 11.42 25.01 -4.78
CA GLY A 102 12.03 26.34 -4.84
C GLY A 102 11.29 27.39 -4.01
N ARG A 103 10.99 27.09 -2.75
CA ARG A 103 10.21 27.96 -1.83
C ARG A 103 11.11 28.68 -0.83
N LEU A 104 10.62 29.76 -0.23
CA LEU A 104 11.32 30.55 0.80
C LEU A 104 12.65 31.16 0.33
N GLY A 105 12.73 31.55 -0.95
CA GLY A 105 13.95 32.11 -1.53
C GLY A 105 15.03 31.07 -1.87
N LEU A 106 14.77 29.78 -1.68
CA LEU A 106 15.66 28.72 -2.14
C LEU A 106 15.47 28.47 -3.64
N GLN A 107 16.57 28.34 -4.36
CA GLN A 107 16.53 27.85 -5.74
C GLN A 107 16.04 26.41 -5.73
N LYS A 108 15.23 26.07 -6.74
CA LYS A 108 14.75 24.71 -6.92
C LYS A 108 15.93 23.76 -7.16
N ASP A 109 16.05 22.74 -6.31
CA ASP A 109 17.06 21.70 -6.39
C ASP A 109 16.44 20.34 -6.03
N MET A 110 16.14 19.56 -7.08
CA MET A 110 15.51 18.25 -6.89
C MET A 110 16.50 17.18 -6.41
N GLN A 111 17.79 17.30 -6.71
CA GLN A 111 18.79 16.32 -6.23
C GLN A 111 18.95 16.45 -4.73
N ARG A 112 19.10 17.68 -4.24
CA ARG A 112 19.16 17.96 -2.81
C ARG A 112 17.88 17.60 -2.07
N ALA A 113 16.72 17.76 -2.71
CA ALA A 113 15.46 17.28 -2.15
C ALA A 113 15.45 15.76 -1.95
N VAL A 114 15.92 14.99 -2.94
CA VAL A 114 16.02 13.53 -2.87
C VAL A 114 16.98 13.07 -1.77
N GLU A 115 18.12 13.73 -1.61
CA GLU A 115 19.07 13.44 -0.52
C GLU A 115 18.40 13.62 0.86
N LEU A 116 17.80 14.79 1.09
CA LEU A 116 17.14 15.10 2.36
C LEU A 116 15.93 14.19 2.64
N TRP A 117 15.17 13.82 1.60
CA TRP A 117 14.09 12.84 1.76
C TRP A 117 14.63 11.43 2.03
N THR A 118 15.78 11.05 1.48
CA THR A 118 16.42 9.75 1.78
C THR A 118 16.77 9.68 3.26
N GLU A 119 17.44 10.70 3.78
CA GLU A 119 17.77 10.77 5.20
C GLU A 119 16.52 10.82 6.10
N ALA A 120 15.49 11.58 5.71
CA ALA A 120 14.23 11.62 6.46
C ALA A 120 13.51 10.25 6.42
N ALA A 121 13.57 9.53 5.31
CA ALA A 121 12.99 8.19 5.16
C ALA A 121 13.71 7.14 6.03
N GLU A 122 15.04 7.25 6.19
CA GLU A 122 15.82 6.40 7.11
C GLU A 122 15.44 6.66 8.57
N LEU A 123 15.14 7.91 8.92
CA LEU A 123 14.54 8.27 10.20
C LEU A 123 13.05 7.87 10.28
N GLY A 124 12.47 7.32 9.21
CA GLY A 124 11.11 6.78 9.12
C GLY A 124 10.03 7.80 8.79
N SER A 125 10.35 8.86 8.04
CA SER A 125 9.34 9.75 7.46
C SER A 125 8.56 9.04 6.37
N ILE A 126 7.29 8.78 6.65
CA ILE A 126 6.33 8.19 5.71
C ILE A 126 6.15 9.07 4.47
N LYS A 127 6.07 10.40 4.66
CA LYS A 127 5.93 11.37 3.55
C LYS A 127 7.19 11.42 2.68
N ALA A 128 8.37 11.30 3.29
CA ALA A 128 9.62 11.24 2.52
C ALA A 128 9.71 9.97 1.68
N LEU A 129 9.30 8.81 2.21
CA LEU A 129 9.19 7.57 1.42
C LEU A 129 8.27 7.76 0.21
N HIS A 130 7.11 8.40 0.37
CA HIS A 130 6.23 8.71 -0.76
C HIS A 130 6.89 9.65 -1.78
N ASN A 131 7.55 10.71 -1.34
CA ASN A 131 8.23 11.66 -2.22
C ASN A 131 9.40 11.03 -2.99
N LEU A 132 10.14 10.12 -2.35
CA LEU A 132 11.16 9.30 -3.05
C LEU A 132 10.52 8.44 -4.13
N GLY A 133 9.37 7.82 -3.84
CA GLY A 133 8.58 7.11 -4.85
C GLY A 133 8.27 7.98 -6.06
N ASN A 134 7.76 9.19 -5.83
CA ASN A 134 7.45 10.17 -6.90
C ASN A 134 8.71 10.57 -7.68
N ALA A 135 9.85 10.78 -7.00
CA ALA A 135 11.11 11.16 -7.62
C ALA A 135 11.62 10.08 -8.59
N TYR A 136 11.62 8.81 -8.16
CA TYR A 136 12.03 7.67 -9.01
C TYR A 136 11.02 7.37 -10.12
N GLU A 137 9.73 7.58 -9.90
CA GLU A 137 8.70 7.42 -10.95
C GLU A 137 8.88 8.46 -12.07
N THR A 138 9.13 9.71 -11.69
CA THR A 138 9.19 10.83 -12.65
C THR A 138 10.60 11.09 -13.20
N GLY A 139 11.63 10.55 -12.56
CA GLY A 139 13.03 10.86 -12.89
C GLY A 139 13.47 12.26 -12.46
N LYS A 140 12.76 12.88 -11.50
CA LYS A 140 13.08 14.24 -11.02
C LYS A 140 14.01 14.15 -9.81
N GLY A 141 15.24 14.62 -9.96
CA GLY A 141 16.25 14.60 -8.88
C GLY A 141 16.90 13.23 -8.66
N ALA A 142 16.42 12.19 -9.34
CA ALA A 142 17.00 10.85 -9.38
C ALA A 142 16.79 10.26 -10.78
N GLN A 143 17.61 9.29 -11.17
CA GLN A 143 17.36 8.54 -12.41
C GLN A 143 16.03 7.79 -12.29
N LYS A 144 15.21 7.85 -13.34
CA LYS A 144 13.91 7.18 -13.38
C LYS A 144 14.08 5.67 -13.16
N ASP A 145 13.37 5.14 -12.17
CA ASP A 145 13.36 3.73 -11.82
C ASP A 145 11.99 3.35 -11.25
N THR A 146 11.15 2.74 -12.09
CA THR A 146 9.81 2.33 -11.71
C THR A 146 9.79 1.26 -10.62
N ALA A 147 10.73 0.32 -10.63
CA ALA A 147 10.77 -0.73 -9.62
C ALA A 147 11.08 -0.14 -8.24
N LYS A 148 12.05 0.77 -8.19
CA LYS A 148 12.41 1.48 -6.96
C LYS A 148 11.29 2.41 -6.47
N ALA A 149 10.57 3.06 -7.39
CA ALA A 149 9.38 3.83 -7.05
C ALA A 149 8.32 2.98 -6.33
N VAL A 150 8.01 1.81 -6.89
CA VAL A 150 7.06 0.85 -6.28
C VAL A 150 7.54 0.37 -4.91
N GLU A 151 8.84 0.09 -4.74
CA GLU A 151 9.39 -0.28 -3.43
C GLU A 151 9.18 0.82 -2.38
N PHE A 152 9.41 2.09 -2.73
CA PHE A 152 9.18 3.21 -1.83
C PHE A 152 7.70 3.42 -1.51
N TYR A 153 6.81 3.31 -2.51
CA TYR A 153 5.37 3.36 -2.28
C TYR A 153 4.89 2.22 -1.39
N ALA A 154 5.39 0.99 -1.57
CA ALA A 154 5.06 -0.15 -0.72
C ALA A 154 5.45 0.12 0.75
N LYS A 155 6.67 0.61 0.99
CA LYS A 155 7.13 0.97 2.35
C LYS A 155 6.27 2.06 2.98
N ALA A 156 5.89 3.09 2.21
CA ALA A 156 5.04 4.18 2.69
C ALA A 156 3.60 3.69 2.95
N ALA A 157 3.05 2.87 2.06
CA ALA A 157 1.70 2.33 2.16
C ALA A 157 1.55 1.41 3.39
N MET A 158 2.51 0.51 3.63
CA MET A 158 2.55 -0.34 4.83
C MET A 158 2.59 0.47 6.13
N GLN A 159 3.14 1.69 6.09
CA GLN A 159 3.17 2.62 7.22
C GLN A 159 2.01 3.62 7.25
N GLY A 160 1.12 3.61 6.25
CA GLY A 160 -0.15 4.34 6.31
C GLY A 160 -0.28 5.48 5.35
N HIS A 161 0.63 5.60 4.39
CA HIS A 161 0.50 6.63 3.39
C HIS A 161 -0.61 6.28 2.41
N VAL A 162 -1.76 6.94 2.56
CA VAL A 162 -2.95 6.67 1.76
C VAL A 162 -2.72 6.87 0.26
N VAL A 163 -2.01 7.94 -0.12
CA VAL A 163 -1.70 8.22 -1.54
C VAL A 163 -0.69 7.22 -2.09
N ALA A 164 0.24 6.72 -1.26
CA ALA A 164 1.19 5.70 -1.75
C ALA A 164 0.46 4.38 -2.00
N ARG A 165 -0.52 4.04 -1.15
CA ARG A 165 -1.40 2.88 -1.37
C ARG A 165 -2.18 3.03 -2.67
N HIS A 166 -2.75 4.20 -2.94
CA HIS A 166 -3.41 4.50 -4.21
C HIS A 166 -2.46 4.33 -5.41
N ASN A 167 -1.23 4.86 -5.32
CA ASN A 167 -0.24 4.74 -6.38
C ASN A 167 0.11 3.28 -6.69
N LEU A 168 0.20 2.40 -5.68
CA LEU A 168 0.37 0.96 -5.90
C LEU A 168 -0.80 0.37 -6.70
N GLY A 169 -2.04 0.76 -6.39
CA GLY A 169 -3.21 0.34 -7.16
C GLY A 169 -3.11 0.76 -8.63
N CYS A 170 -2.70 1.99 -8.89
CA CYS A 170 -2.46 2.48 -10.25
C CYS A 170 -1.35 1.71 -10.96
N TYR A 171 -0.29 1.31 -10.26
CA TYR A 171 0.79 0.50 -10.83
C TYR A 171 0.34 -0.91 -11.20
N GLU A 172 -0.45 -1.55 -10.35
CA GLU A 172 -1.00 -2.89 -10.62
C GLU A 172 -2.01 -2.83 -11.77
N GLY A 173 -2.87 -1.81 -11.82
CA GLY A 173 -3.82 -1.62 -12.92
C GLY A 173 -3.12 -1.43 -14.27
N LYS A 174 -2.04 -0.62 -14.32
CA LYS A 174 -1.21 -0.45 -15.54
C LYS A 174 -0.56 -1.75 -16.02
N LYS A 175 -0.34 -2.73 -15.13
CA LYS A 175 0.18 -4.05 -15.46
C LYS A 175 -0.91 -5.06 -15.85
N GLY A 176 -2.18 -4.67 -15.79
CA GLY A 176 -3.33 -5.57 -15.99
C GLY A 176 -3.67 -6.42 -14.76
N ASN A 177 -3.06 -6.15 -13.60
CA ASN A 177 -3.31 -6.88 -12.35
C ASN A 177 -4.51 -6.27 -11.61
N TYR A 178 -5.68 -6.27 -12.23
CA TYR A 178 -6.86 -5.53 -11.76
C TYR A 178 -7.33 -5.94 -10.37
N ASP A 179 -7.32 -7.23 -10.05
CA ASP A 179 -7.65 -7.72 -8.70
C ASP A 179 -6.74 -7.13 -7.62
N HIS A 180 -5.45 -7.00 -7.91
CA HIS A 180 -4.48 -6.37 -7.00
C HIS A 180 -4.70 -4.87 -6.92
N ALA A 181 -4.99 -4.22 -8.05
CA ALA A 181 -5.31 -2.81 -8.10
C ALA A 181 -6.50 -2.46 -7.22
N VAL A 182 -7.61 -3.20 -7.37
CA VAL A 182 -8.83 -3.01 -6.57
C VAL A 182 -8.56 -3.20 -5.08
N ARG A 183 -7.77 -4.22 -4.69
CA ARG A 183 -7.38 -4.40 -3.27
C ARG A 183 -6.65 -3.18 -2.71
N HIS A 184 -5.70 -2.62 -3.45
CA HIS A 184 -5.00 -1.40 -3.04
C HIS A 184 -5.95 -0.20 -2.92
N PHE A 185 -6.83 -0.02 -3.91
CA PHE A 185 -7.81 1.07 -3.88
C PHE A 185 -8.82 0.93 -2.75
N LEU A 186 -9.27 -0.29 -2.42
CA LEU A 186 -10.19 -0.55 -1.31
C LEU A 186 -9.58 -0.13 0.03
N ILE A 187 -8.32 -0.52 0.27
CA ILE A 187 -7.59 -0.10 1.46
C ILE A 187 -7.47 1.41 1.51
N SER A 188 -7.09 2.04 0.39
CA SER A 188 -6.94 3.48 0.32
C SER A 188 -8.26 4.24 0.51
N ALA A 189 -9.39 3.70 0.02
CA ALA A 189 -10.72 4.24 0.24
C ALA A 189 -11.13 4.15 1.72
N LYS A 190 -10.88 3.00 2.38
CA LYS A 190 -11.06 2.82 3.84
C LYS A 190 -10.18 3.74 4.69
N MET A 191 -9.15 4.32 4.10
CA MET A 191 -8.30 5.34 4.74
C MET A 191 -8.75 6.77 4.39
N GLY A 192 -9.92 6.94 3.77
CA GLY A 192 -10.51 8.24 3.48
C GLY A 192 -10.07 8.90 2.16
N LEU A 193 -9.46 8.18 1.21
CA LEU A 193 -9.13 8.77 -0.10
C LEU A 193 -10.23 8.55 -1.14
N LYS A 194 -10.96 9.62 -1.46
CA LYS A 194 -12.04 9.61 -2.45
C LYS A 194 -11.58 9.21 -3.84
N GLU A 195 -10.36 9.60 -4.26
CA GLU A 195 -9.83 9.25 -5.57
C GLU A 195 -9.76 7.74 -5.82
N SER A 196 -9.52 6.94 -4.77
CA SER A 196 -9.54 5.48 -4.85
C SER A 196 -10.94 4.94 -5.08
N VAL A 197 -11.97 5.56 -4.49
CA VAL A 197 -13.38 5.20 -4.74
C VAL A 197 -13.74 5.48 -6.19
N GLU A 198 -13.35 6.64 -6.72
CA GLU A 198 -13.59 6.99 -8.12
C GLU A 198 -12.83 6.06 -9.07
N LYS A 199 -11.62 5.61 -8.72
CA LYS A 199 -10.92 4.60 -9.52
C LYS A 199 -11.63 3.25 -9.54
N ILE A 200 -12.12 2.76 -8.40
CA ILE A 200 -12.90 1.52 -8.38
C ILE A 200 -14.20 1.68 -9.18
N LYS A 201 -14.84 2.86 -9.14
CA LYS A 201 -16.01 3.16 -9.97
C LYS A 201 -15.71 3.05 -11.47
N THR A 202 -14.59 3.62 -11.93
CA THR A 202 -14.15 3.50 -13.33
C THR A 202 -13.91 2.03 -13.68
N MET A 203 -13.15 1.31 -12.86
CA MET A 203 -12.90 -0.12 -13.07
C MET A 203 -14.19 -0.96 -13.11
N PHE A 204 -15.19 -0.62 -12.30
CA PHE A 204 -16.50 -1.27 -12.33
C PHE A 204 -17.24 -1.04 -13.66
N ILE A 205 -17.20 0.19 -14.18
CA ILE A 205 -17.78 0.53 -15.50
C ILE A 205 -17.06 -0.25 -16.61
N ASP A 206 -15.75 -0.38 -16.50
CA ASP A 206 -14.90 -1.08 -17.47
C ASP A 206 -14.98 -2.62 -17.34
N GLY A 207 -15.69 -3.13 -16.34
CA GLY A 207 -15.84 -4.58 -16.08
C GLY A 207 -14.64 -5.23 -15.36
N GLU A 208 -13.69 -4.44 -14.88
CA GLU A 208 -12.48 -4.86 -14.17
C GLU A 208 -12.69 -4.99 -12.65
N ALA A 209 -13.77 -4.42 -12.12
CA ALA A 209 -14.18 -4.53 -10.71
C ALA A 209 -15.65 -4.94 -10.58
N THR A 210 -16.02 -5.54 -9.46
CA THR A 210 -17.40 -5.95 -9.18
C THR A 210 -18.21 -4.82 -8.54
N LYS A 211 -19.54 -4.93 -8.65
CA LYS A 211 -20.47 -4.03 -7.97
C LYS A 211 -20.25 -4.03 -6.45
N ASP A 212 -19.97 -5.20 -5.88
CA ASP A 212 -19.73 -5.37 -4.44
C ASP A 212 -18.44 -4.68 -4.00
N GLN A 213 -17.37 -4.78 -4.80
CA GLN A 213 -16.12 -4.05 -4.55
C GLN A 213 -16.34 -2.53 -4.59
N TYR A 214 -17.14 -2.03 -5.52
CA TYR A 214 -17.47 -0.60 -5.56
C TYR A 214 -18.30 -0.17 -4.34
N ALA A 215 -19.31 -0.95 -3.94
CA ALA A 215 -20.11 -0.68 -2.75
C ALA A 215 -19.26 -0.72 -1.47
N GLU A 216 -18.32 -1.67 -1.37
CA GLU A 216 -17.37 -1.75 -0.27
C GLU A 216 -16.48 -0.51 -0.19
N ALA A 217 -15.98 -0.02 -1.33
CA ALA A 217 -15.16 1.19 -1.39
C ALA A 217 -15.92 2.42 -0.88
N LEU A 218 -17.17 2.59 -1.31
CA LEU A 218 -18.04 3.69 -0.87
C LEU A 218 -18.28 3.65 0.63
N LYS A 219 -18.64 2.47 1.16
CA LYS A 219 -18.89 2.28 2.59
C LYS A 219 -17.62 2.56 3.40
N GLY A 220 -16.50 1.97 3.02
CA GLY A 220 -15.23 2.18 3.71
C GLY A 220 -14.79 3.65 3.76
N TYR A 221 -15.01 4.39 2.67
CA TYR A 221 -14.75 5.83 2.64
C TYR A 221 -15.70 6.62 3.55
N GLN A 222 -16.99 6.27 3.57
CA GLN A 222 -17.97 6.90 4.46
C GLN A 222 -17.61 6.69 5.93
N ASP A 223 -17.29 5.44 6.30
CA ASP A 223 -16.89 5.09 7.67
C ASP A 223 -15.68 5.94 8.12
N ALA A 224 -14.64 6.07 7.28
CA ALA A 224 -13.45 6.89 7.57
C ALA A 224 -13.77 8.40 7.74
N VAL A 225 -14.70 8.93 6.94
CA VAL A 225 -15.13 10.33 7.04
C VAL A 225 -15.90 10.57 8.33
N GLU A 226 -16.78 9.64 8.73
CA GLU A 226 -17.56 9.77 9.98
C GLU A 226 -16.69 9.61 11.23
N GLU A 227 -15.70 8.72 11.20
CA GLU A 227 -14.73 8.56 12.29
C GLU A 227 -13.93 9.84 12.55
N THR A 228 -13.47 10.50 11.49
CA THR A 228 -12.75 11.79 11.59
C THR A 228 -13.62 12.86 12.27
N LYS A 229 -14.90 12.95 11.90
CA LYS A 229 -15.85 13.89 12.54
C LYS A 229 -16.13 13.55 14.00
N SER A 230 -16.07 12.28 14.39
CA SER A 230 -16.23 11.88 15.80
C SER A 230 -15.04 12.35 16.63
N HIS A 231 -13.82 12.07 16.17
CA HIS A 231 -12.60 12.47 16.88
C HIS A 231 -12.52 14.00 17.07
N ASP A 232 -12.84 14.78 16.04
CA ASP A 232 -12.86 16.25 16.14
C ASP A 232 -13.89 16.76 17.17
N ARG A 233 -15.04 16.08 17.30
CA ARG A 233 -16.05 16.39 18.32
C ARG A 233 -15.54 16.06 19.73
N ASP A 234 -14.95 14.89 19.92
CA ASP A 234 -14.44 14.43 21.21
C ASP A 234 -13.26 15.31 21.69
N GLU A 235 -12.37 15.72 20.78
CA GLU A 235 -11.27 16.63 21.09
C GLU A 235 -11.80 18.02 21.48
N ALA A 236 -12.82 18.54 20.78
CA ALA A 236 -13.46 19.81 21.10
C ALA A 236 -14.15 19.79 22.47
N GLU A 237 -14.81 18.69 22.83
CA GLU A 237 -15.40 18.50 24.17
C GLU A 237 -14.34 18.41 25.26
N THR A 238 -13.25 17.67 25.02
CA THR A 238 -12.12 17.57 25.95
C THR A 238 -11.49 18.94 26.21
N ARG A 239 -11.26 19.74 25.15
CA ARG A 239 -10.76 21.12 25.26
C ARG A 239 -11.71 22.00 26.09
N LYS A 240 -13.03 21.89 25.90
CA LYS A 240 -14.03 22.63 26.70
C LYS A 240 -13.97 22.24 28.18
N GLN A 241 -13.85 20.96 28.50
CA GLN A 241 -13.77 20.49 29.89
C GLN A 241 -12.50 20.97 30.61
N ILE A 242 -11.36 21.02 29.90
CA ILE A 242 -10.11 21.57 30.45
C ILE A 242 -10.25 23.07 30.75
N ILE A 243 -10.93 23.83 29.89
CA ILE A 243 -11.18 25.27 30.10
C ILE A 243 -12.07 25.47 31.33
N HIS A 244 -13.15 24.70 31.48
CA HIS A 244 -14.07 24.81 32.63
C HIS A 244 -13.45 24.36 33.96
N ARG A 245 -12.44 23.50 33.96
CA ARG A 245 -11.71 23.09 35.18
C ARG A 245 -10.62 24.06 35.63
N LYS A 246 -10.22 25.00 34.77
CA LYS A 246 -9.17 26.00 35.04
C LYS A 246 -9.72 27.40 35.34
N ALA A 247 -11.04 27.58 35.23
CA ALA A 247 -11.78 28.78 35.63
C ALA A 247 -12.43 28.54 37.00
#